data_AF-A0A0J0Y0V8-F1
#
_entry.id   AF-A0A0J0Y0V8-F1
#
_cell.length_a   1.000
_cell.length_b   1.000
_cell.length_c   1.000
_cell.angle_alpha   90.00
_cell.angle_beta   90.00
_cell.angle_gamma   90.00
#
_symmetry.space_group_name_H-M   'P 1'
#
loop_
_entity.id
_entity.type
_entity.pdbx_description
1 polymer ?
#
loop_
_entity_poly.entity_id
_entity_poly.type
_entity_poly.pdbx_seq_one_letter_code
_entity_poly.pdbx_strand_id
1 'polypeptide(L)'
;MKIVNGTNQQSDFDKQVGVFTSMAIVGEAKRANCWLYNKLNNTWYTPEEFYEKYSNHRDTNFNLRTLLENISIIDPNKGIKAYHKALADKLAKFEAETKELRERGEVFSQRVINYYQAKSKDKYK
;
A
#
# COMPACT_ATOMS: atom_id res chain seq x y z
N MET A 1 5.55 -21.55 -10.11
CA MET A 1 4.35 -20.68 -10.19
C MET A 1 3.36 -21.37 -11.11
N LYS A 2 2.16 -21.73 -10.64
CA LYS A 2 1.12 -22.28 -11.51
C LYS A 2 0.49 -21.11 -12.27
N ILE A 3 0.69 -21.08 -13.58
CA ILE A 3 -0.01 -20.17 -14.47
C ILE A 3 -1.44 -20.70 -14.56
N VAL A 4 -2.37 -20.03 -13.89
CA VAL A 4 -3.79 -20.33 -14.00
C VAL A 4 -4.27 -19.68 -15.30
N ASN A 5 -4.39 -20.49 -16.34
CA ASN A 5 -5.10 -20.13 -17.57
C ASN A 5 -6.59 -19.91 -17.21
N GLY A 6 -6.94 -18.67 -16.92
CA GLY A 6 -8.32 -18.20 -16.92
C GLY A 6 -8.57 -17.41 -18.19
N THR A 7 -8.94 -18.07 -19.28
CA THR A 7 -9.63 -17.39 -20.39
C THR A 7 -11.01 -16.98 -19.90
N ASN A 8 -11.10 -15.88 -19.15
CA ASN A 8 -12.35 -15.18 -18.97
C ASN A 8 -12.70 -14.59 -20.34
N GLN A 9 -13.45 -15.33 -21.14
CA GLN A 9 -14.11 -14.77 -22.31
C GLN A 9 -15.07 -13.69 -21.78
N GLN A 10 -14.63 -12.43 -21.88
CA GLN A 10 -15.47 -11.29 -21.56
C GLN A 10 -16.77 -11.40 -22.36
N SER A 11 -17.90 -11.39 -21.66
CA SER A 11 -19.21 -11.46 -22.29
C SER A 11 -19.40 -10.26 -23.22
N ASP A 12 -20.27 -10.36 -24.22
CA ASP A 12 -20.53 -9.21 -25.11
C ASP A 12 -21.08 -8.00 -24.32
N PHE A 13 -21.70 -8.25 -23.16
CA PHE A 13 -22.09 -7.21 -22.21
C PHE A 13 -20.89 -6.52 -21.55
N ASP A 14 -19.83 -7.25 -21.20
CA ASP A 14 -18.62 -6.68 -20.59
C ASP A 14 -17.87 -5.73 -21.56
N LYS A 15 -17.99 -5.97 -22.88
CA LYS A 15 -17.37 -5.14 -23.93
C LYS A 15 -18.19 -3.91 -24.30
N GLN A 16 -19.47 -3.85 -23.92
CA GLN A 16 -20.30 -2.69 -24.18
C GLN A 16 -19.81 -1.48 -23.37
N VAL A 17 -19.85 -0.30 -23.99
CA VAL A 17 -19.54 0.95 -23.31
C VAL A 17 -20.72 1.31 -22.42
N GLY A 18 -20.47 1.32 -21.11
CA GLY A 18 -21.40 1.80 -20.11
C GLY A 18 -21.17 3.26 -19.80
N VAL A 19 -22.20 3.91 -19.25
CA VAL A 19 -22.06 5.20 -18.57
C VAL A 19 -22.02 4.91 -17.07
N PHE A 20 -21.03 5.48 -16.39
CA PHE A 20 -20.92 5.34 -14.94
C PHE A 20 -22.07 6.05 -14.24
N THR A 21 -22.96 5.29 -13.59
CA THR A 21 -24.17 5.81 -12.94
C THR A 21 -24.09 5.83 -11.42
N SER A 22 -22.89 5.70 -10.82
CA SER A 22 -22.76 5.45 -9.38
C SER A 22 -22.97 6.68 -8.45
N MET A 23 -23.95 7.53 -8.76
CA MET A 23 -24.45 8.52 -7.81
C MET A 23 -24.81 7.90 -6.44
N ALA A 24 -25.18 6.61 -6.41
CA ALA A 24 -25.51 5.90 -5.18
C ALA A 24 -24.33 5.80 -4.19
N ILE A 25 -23.12 5.43 -4.65
CA ILE A 25 -21.96 5.27 -3.76
C ILE A 25 -21.47 6.61 -3.21
N VAL A 26 -21.53 7.65 -4.05
CA VAL A 26 -21.24 9.03 -3.64
C VAL A 26 -22.27 9.49 -2.60
N GLY A 27 -23.56 9.26 -2.85
CA GLY A 27 -24.64 9.62 -1.92
C GLY A 27 -24.55 8.87 -0.59
N GLU A 28 -24.14 7.61 -0.60
CA GLU A 28 -23.87 6.84 0.61
C GLU A 28 -22.68 7.40 1.40
N ALA A 29 -21.56 7.68 0.72
CA ALA A 29 -20.38 8.25 1.34
C ALA A 29 -20.66 9.63 1.99
N LYS A 30 -21.42 10.50 1.30
CA LYS A 30 -21.86 11.80 1.87
C LYS A 30 -22.73 11.62 3.11
N ARG A 31 -23.72 10.71 3.07
CA ARG A 31 -24.61 10.44 4.22
C ARG A 31 -23.84 9.88 5.42
N ALA A 32 -22.85 9.03 5.17
CA ALA A 32 -22.02 8.43 6.20
C ALA A 32 -20.85 9.34 6.65
N ASN A 33 -20.69 10.53 6.07
CA ASN A 33 -19.53 11.41 6.26
C ASN A 33 -18.19 10.67 6.09
N CYS A 34 -18.11 9.81 5.08
CA CYS A 34 -16.97 8.96 4.78
C CYS A 34 -16.38 9.32 3.41
N TRP A 35 -15.14 8.89 3.18
CA TRP A 35 -14.44 9.07 1.91
C TRP A 35 -14.41 7.77 1.13
N LEU A 36 -14.10 7.87 -0.17
CA LEU A 36 -14.00 6.73 -1.06
C LEU A 36 -12.54 6.36 -1.26
N TYR A 37 -12.18 5.14 -0.88
CA TYR A 37 -10.85 4.58 -1.10
C TYR A 37 -10.87 3.64 -2.30
N ASN A 38 -10.01 3.90 -3.28
CA ASN A 38 -9.82 3.05 -4.43
C ASN A 38 -8.65 2.07 -4.19
N LYS A 39 -8.98 0.77 -4.10
CA LYS A 39 -8.00 -0.30 -3.84
C LYS A 39 -7.08 -0.59 -5.03
N LEU A 40 -7.47 -0.24 -6.26
CA LEU A 40 -6.67 -0.51 -7.46
C LEU A 40 -5.43 0.38 -7.53
N ASN A 41 -5.59 1.66 -7.18
CA ASN A 41 -4.54 2.67 -7.27
C ASN A 41 -4.16 3.26 -5.90
N ASN A 42 -4.70 2.72 -4.81
CA ASN A 42 -4.50 3.16 -3.43
C ASN A 42 -4.75 4.67 -3.22
N THR A 43 -5.72 5.23 -3.95
CA THR A 43 -6.04 6.66 -3.90
C THR A 43 -7.30 6.92 -3.10
N TRP A 44 -7.28 7.98 -2.30
CA TRP A 44 -8.44 8.49 -1.59
C TRP A 44 -9.13 9.59 -2.39
N TYR A 45 -10.45 9.60 -2.34
CA TYR A 45 -11.30 10.63 -2.93
C TYR A 45 -12.32 11.09 -1.91
N THR A 46 -12.52 12.40 -1.83
CA THR A 46 -13.77 12.93 -1.28
C THR A 46 -14.95 12.50 -2.16
N PRO A 47 -16.17 12.44 -1.62
CA PRO A 47 -17.36 12.19 -2.44
C PRO A 47 -17.50 13.14 -3.64
N GLU A 48 -17.12 14.41 -3.46
CA GLU A 48 -17.13 15.45 -4.49
C GLU A 48 -16.11 15.19 -5.59
N GLU A 49 -14.84 14.95 -5.24
CA GLU A 49 -13.78 14.65 -6.22
C GLU A 49 -14.09 13.38 -7.01
N PHE A 50 -14.62 12.35 -6.34
CA PHE A 50 -15.00 11.12 -6.99
C PHE A 50 -16.13 11.36 -8.00
N TYR A 51 -17.12 12.16 -7.62
CA TYR A 51 -18.21 12.53 -8.51
C TYR A 51 -17.71 13.33 -9.72
N GLU A 52 -16.89 14.37 -9.51
CA GLU A 52 -16.36 15.18 -10.60
C GLU A 52 -15.54 14.34 -11.59
N LYS A 53 -14.72 13.44 -11.07
CA LYS A 53 -13.85 12.58 -11.89
C LYS A 53 -14.60 11.52 -12.68
N TYR A 54 -15.64 10.92 -12.11
CA TYR A 54 -16.27 9.73 -12.68
C TYR A 54 -17.71 9.92 -13.19
N SER A 55 -18.39 11.03 -12.86
CA SER A 55 -19.80 11.28 -13.24
C SER A 55 -20.09 11.19 -14.73
N ASN A 56 -19.15 11.60 -15.58
CA ASN A 56 -19.28 11.54 -17.04
C ASN A 56 -18.29 10.54 -17.67
N HIS A 57 -17.66 9.70 -16.86
CA HIS A 57 -16.68 8.75 -17.36
C HIS A 57 -17.38 7.61 -18.11
N ARG A 58 -16.94 7.37 -19.35
CA ARG A 58 -17.41 6.29 -20.20
C ARG A 58 -16.30 5.29 -20.34
N ASP A 59 -16.58 4.06 -19.95
CA ASP A 59 -15.66 2.95 -20.09
C ASP A 59 -16.48 1.68 -20.35
N THR A 60 -15.82 0.57 -20.64
CA THR A 60 -16.46 -0.74 -20.73
C THR A 60 -17.16 -1.10 -19.41
N ASN A 61 -18.29 -1.79 -19.50
CA ASN A 61 -19.02 -2.27 -18.31
C ASN A 61 -18.11 -3.08 -17.37
N PHE A 62 -17.16 -3.84 -17.93
CA PHE A 62 -16.16 -4.57 -17.15
C PHE A 62 -15.29 -3.64 -16.29
N ASN A 63 -14.73 -2.58 -16.89
CA ASN A 63 -13.88 -1.63 -16.17
C ASN A 63 -14.67 -0.85 -15.13
N LEU A 64 -15.91 -0.44 -15.45
CA LEU A 64 -16.78 0.26 -14.51
C LEU A 64 -17.16 -0.62 -13.31
N ARG A 65 -17.52 -1.89 -13.55
CA ARG A 65 -17.78 -2.86 -12.48
C ARG A 65 -16.53 -3.07 -11.62
N THR A 66 -15.38 -3.29 -12.27
CA THR A 66 -14.10 -3.50 -11.58
C THR A 66 -13.74 -2.29 -10.72
N LEU A 67 -13.95 -1.07 -11.21
CA LEU A 67 -13.76 0.15 -10.43
C LEU A 67 -14.66 0.12 -9.19
N LEU A 68 -15.97 -0.07 -9.35
CA LEU A 68 -16.94 -0.05 -8.25
C LEU A 68 -16.69 -1.11 -7.18
N GLU A 69 -16.37 -2.34 -7.59
CA GLU A 69 -16.01 -3.43 -6.67
C GLU A 69 -14.75 -3.12 -5.84
N ASN A 70 -13.87 -2.28 -6.37
CA ASN A 70 -12.64 -1.87 -5.71
C ASN A 70 -12.73 -0.53 -4.97
N ILE A 71 -13.88 0.14 -5.00
CA ILE A 71 -14.13 1.29 -4.13
C ILE A 71 -14.61 0.80 -2.76
N SER A 72 -14.15 1.46 -1.71
CA SER A 72 -14.64 1.24 -0.36
C SER A 72 -14.91 2.55 0.34
N ILE A 73 -16.05 2.62 1.03
CA ILE A 73 -16.42 3.78 1.83
C ILE A 73 -15.76 3.62 3.20
N ILE A 74 -14.87 4.54 3.56
CA ILE A 74 -14.08 4.47 4.78
C ILE A 74 -14.05 5.84 5.46
N ASP A 75 -14.16 5.82 6.78
CA ASP A 75 -13.94 7.01 7.62
C ASP A 75 -12.51 7.53 7.44
N PRO A 76 -12.32 8.79 6.99
CA PRO A 76 -10.99 9.35 6.74
C PRO A 76 -10.10 9.34 8.00
N ASN A 77 -10.68 9.45 9.20
CA ASN A 77 -9.92 9.38 10.45
C ASN A 77 -9.32 7.99 10.68
N LYS A 78 -10.02 6.93 10.26
CA LYS A 78 -9.45 5.57 10.28
C LYS A 78 -8.28 5.45 9.31
N GLY A 79 -8.38 6.11 8.14
CA GLY A 79 -7.28 6.21 7.17
C GLY A 79 -6.04 6.88 7.78
N ILE A 80 -6.22 8.03 8.43
CA ILE A 80 -5.13 8.78 9.11
C ILE A 80 -4.50 7.93 10.22
N LYS A 81 -5.31 7.29 11.06
CA LYS A 81 -4.81 6.39 12.11
C LYS A 81 -4.01 5.21 11.54
N ALA A 82 -4.49 4.60 10.46
CA ALA A 82 -3.79 3.53 9.78
C ALA A 82 -2.45 3.99 9.20
N TYR A 83 -2.40 5.19 8.62
CA TYR A 83 -1.16 5.81 8.15
C TYR A 83 -0.15 6.00 9.30
N HIS A 84 -0.56 6.64 10.40
CA HIS A 84 0.34 6.86 11.54
C HIS A 84 0.84 5.55 12.15
N LYS A 85 -0.04 4.54 12.24
CA LYS A 85 0.36 3.21 12.70
C LYS A 85 1.39 2.57 11.77
N ALA A 86 1.14 2.56 10.47
CA ALA A 86 2.05 1.99 9.49
C ALA A 86 3.41 2.72 9.48
N LEU A 87 3.42 4.04 9.69
CA LEU A 87 4.64 4.82 9.83
C LEU A 87 5.41 4.44 11.10
N ALA A 88 4.73 4.38 12.24
CA ALA A 88 5.33 3.99 13.51
C ALA A 88 5.92 2.56 13.45
N ASP A 89 5.18 1.61 12.88
CA ASP A 89 5.64 0.22 12.72
C ASP A 89 6.91 0.14 11.84
N LYS A 90 6.96 0.92 10.75
CA LYS A 90 8.16 1.00 9.89
C LYS A 90 9.35 1.65 10.59
N LEU A 91 9.14 2.72 11.35
CA LEU A 91 10.20 3.38 12.10
C LEU A 91 10.75 2.47 13.19
N ALA A 92 9.90 1.81 13.97
CA ALA A 92 10.30 0.86 15.00
C ALA A 92 11.14 -0.29 14.41
N LYS A 93 10.73 -0.82 13.26
CA LYS A 93 11.49 -1.85 12.55
C LYS A 93 12.86 -1.34 12.09
N PHE A 94 12.90 -0.15 11.50
CA PHE A 94 14.15 0.46 11.06
C PHE A 94 15.13 0.72 12.22
N GLU A 95 14.63 1.20 13.36
CA GLU A 95 15.42 1.41 14.58
C GLU A 95 16.01 0.08 15.10
N ALA A 96 15.19 -0.97 15.13
CA ALA A 96 15.64 -2.30 15.56
C ALA A 96 16.74 -2.86 14.64
N GLU A 97 16.55 -2.77 13.32
CA GLU A 97 17.54 -3.20 12.32
C GLU A 97 18.84 -2.40 12.43
N THR A 98 18.74 -1.08 12.62
CA THR A 98 19.91 -0.19 12.78
C THR A 98 20.69 -0.52 14.06
N LYS A 99 19.99 -0.79 15.16
CA LYS A 99 20.60 -1.19 16.43
C LYS A 99 21.35 -2.51 16.29
N GLU A 100 20.74 -3.52 15.67
CA GLU A 100 21.38 -4.83 15.45
C GLU A 100 22.64 -4.70 14.59
N LEU A 101 22.56 -3.93 13.49
CA LEU A 101 23.72 -3.69 12.62
C LEU A 101 24.87 -2.99 13.36
N ARG A 102 24.55 -2.02 14.21
CA ARG A 102 25.54 -1.32 15.03
C ARG A 102 26.24 -2.28 16.00
N GLU A 103 25.47 -3.06 16.75
CA GLU A 103 26.01 -4.05 17.71
C GLU A 103 26.92 -5.07 17.00
N ARG A 104 26.48 -5.58 15.84
CA ARG A 104 27.28 -6.51 15.02
C ARG A 104 28.57 -5.85 14.52
N GLY A 105 28.50 -4.58 14.11
CA GLY A 105 29.66 -3.80 13.69
C GLY A 105 30.67 -3.60 14.83
N GLU A 106 30.20 -3.23 16.02
CA GLU A 106 31.05 -3.05 17.20
C GLU A 106 31.74 -4.35 17.62
N VAL A 107 31.00 -5.46 17.67
CA VAL A 107 31.56 -6.79 17.98
C VAL A 107 32.62 -7.19 16.96
N PHE A 108 32.35 -6.99 15.66
CA PHE A 108 33.31 -7.33 14.62
C PHE A 108 34.57 -6.47 14.72
N SER A 109 34.43 -5.15 14.86
CA SER A 109 35.54 -4.22 15.05
C SER A 109 36.40 -4.61 16.26
N GLN A 110 35.78 -4.96 17.38
CA GLN A 110 36.51 -5.40 18.57
C GLN A 110 37.28 -6.70 18.33
N ARG A 111 36.68 -7.67 17.62
CA ARG A 111 37.37 -8.92 17.23
C ARG A 111 38.59 -8.65 16.36
N VAL A 112 38.47 -7.75 15.39
CA VAL A 112 39.58 -7.35 14.51
C VAL A 112 40.71 -6.71 15.33
N ILE A 113 40.38 -5.74 16.19
CA ILE A 113 41.36 -5.07 17.08
C ILE A 113 42.08 -6.11 17.94
N ASN A 114 41.33 -6.98 18.63
CA ASN A 114 41.88 -7.99 19.51
C ASN A 114 42.83 -8.94 18.77
N TYR A 115 42.47 -9.39 17.58
CA TYR A 115 43.28 -10.30 16.77
C TYR A 115 44.63 -9.68 16.38
N TYR A 116 44.63 -8.45 15.85
CA TYR A 116 45.87 -7.80 15.43
C TYR A 116 46.73 -7.31 16.61
N GLN A 117 46.12 -6.89 17.71
CA GLN A 117 46.86 -6.57 18.94
C GLN A 117 47.54 -7.81 19.52
N ALA A 118 46.86 -8.97 19.59
CA ALA A 118 47.46 -10.22 20.03
C ALA A 118 48.63 -10.63 19.13
N LYS A 119 48.43 -10.61 17.81
CA LYS A 119 49.47 -10.94 16.83
C LYS A 119 50.71 -10.03 16.92
N SER A 120 50.54 -8.76 17.28
CA SER A 120 51.67 -7.83 17.46
C SER A 120 52.52 -8.16 18.70
N LYS A 121 51.91 -8.66 19.77
CA LYS A 121 52.59 -9.03 21.02
C LYS A 121 53.41 -10.31 20.88
N ASP A 122 52.93 -11.25 20.08
CA ASP A 122 53.63 -12.53 19.81
C ASP A 122 54.83 -12.37 18.86
N LYS A 123 54.99 -11.22 18.21
CA LYS A 123 56.11 -10.95 17.29
C LYS A 123 57.43 -10.55 17.98
N TYR A 124 57.38 -10.25 19.28
CA TYR A 124 58.52 -9.78 20.08
C TYR A 124 58.84 -10.73 21.26
N LYS A 125 58.32 -11.95 21.24
CA LYS A 125 58.77 -13.07 22.08
C LYS A 125 59.62 -14.02 21.25
#